data_AF-A0A929ZTM0-F1
#
_entry.id   AF-A0A929ZTM0-F1
#
_cell.length_a   1.000
_cell.length_b   1.000
_cell.length_c   1.000
_cell.angle_alpha   90.00
_cell.angle_beta   90.00
_cell.angle_gamma   90.00
#
_symmetry.space_group_name_H-M   'P 1'
#
loop_
_entity.id
_entity.type
_entity.pdbx_description
1 polymer ?
#
loop_
_entity_poly.entity_id
_entity_poly.type
_entity_poly.pdbx_seq_one_letter_code
_entity_poly.pdbx_strand_id
1 'polypeptide(L)' 'SLMDKIILATAISELDYFPLTPARIIMNEYIEIAKAFATDKSQIFVNGILDRYIKSNDRN' A
#
# COMPACT_ATOMS: atom_id res chain seq x y z
N SER A 1 10.73 -7.10 5.19
CA SER A 1 11.92 -7.01 4.33
C SER A 1 12.26 -5.54 4.07
N LEU A 2 13.43 -5.21 3.49
CA LEU A 2 13.71 -3.84 3.03
C LEU A 2 12.69 -3.42 1.96
N MET A 3 12.34 -4.34 1.05
CA MET A 3 11.36 -4.11 0.00
C MET A 3 9.98 -3.74 0.57
N ASP A 4 9.50 -4.42 1.62
CA ASP A 4 8.19 -4.11 2.23
C ASP A 4 8.16 -2.68 2.77
N LYS A 5 9.27 -2.19 3.34
CA LYS A 5 9.36 -0.81 3.85
C LYS A 5 9.32 0.21 2.73
N ILE A 6 10.00 -0.06 1.61
CA ILE A 6 10.01 0.80 0.43
C ILE A 6 8.59 0.87 -0.15
N ILE A 7 7.96 -0.29 -0.37
CA ILE A 7 6.58 -0.40 -0.88
C ILE A 7 5.59 0.37 0.00
N LEU A 8 5.67 0.21 1.32
CA LEU A 8 4.79 0.91 2.24
C LEU A 8 5.04 2.42 2.26
N ALA A 9 6.30 2.86 2.24
CA ALA A 9 6.63 4.28 2.21
C ALA A 9 6.12 4.96 0.94
N THR A 10 6.26 4.32 -0.22
CA THR A 10 5.74 4.84 -1.49
C THR A 10 4.22 4.84 -1.52
N ALA A 11 3.57 3.76 -1.07
CA ALA A 11 2.12 3.65 -1.01
C ALA A 11 1.50 4.73 -0.12
N ILE A 12 2.06 4.93 1.08
CA ILE A 12 1.60 5.98 2.01
C ILE A 12 1.81 7.37 1.41
N SER A 13 2.96 7.61 0.76
CA SER A 13 3.22 8.89 0.10
C SER A 13 2.18 9.19 -0.98
N GLU A 14 1.83 8.21 -1.81
CA GLU A 14 0.79 8.40 -2.82
C GLU A 14 -0.59 8.60 -2.19
N LEU A 15 -0.93 7.82 -1.16
CA LEU A 15 -2.16 8.00 -0.38
C LEU A 15 -2.26 9.39 0.27
N ASP A 16 -1.17 10.02 0.66
CA ASP A 16 -1.22 11.33 1.32
C ASP A 16 -1.26 12.48 0.31
N TYR A 17 -0.46 12.41 -0.75
CA TYR A 17 -0.23 13.54 -1.64
C TYR A 17 -1.04 13.51 -2.94
N PHE A 18 -1.72 12.40 -3.26
CA PHE A 18 -2.42 12.21 -4.54
C PHE A 18 -3.93 12.05 -4.27
N PRO A 19 -4.66 13.13 -3.92
CA PRO A 19 -6.08 13.06 -3.52
C PRO A 19 -7.04 12.73 -4.67
N LEU A 20 -6.61 12.88 -5.93
CA LEU A 20 -7.43 12.58 -7.10
C LEU A 20 -7.43 11.09 -7.46
N THR A 21 -6.47 10.32 -6.94
CA THR A 21 -6.37 8.89 -7.20
C THR A 21 -7.11 8.12 -6.09
N PRO A 22 -8.12 7.29 -6.43
CA PRO A 22 -8.85 6.51 -5.45
C PRO A 22 -7.94 5.60 -4.62
N ALA A 23 -8.12 5.59 -3.29
CA ALA A 23 -7.29 4.83 -2.36
C ALA A 23 -7.26 3.32 -2.66
N ARG A 24 -8.39 2.76 -3.10
CA ARG A 24 -8.50 1.36 -3.52
C ARG A 24 -7.61 1.02 -4.73
N ILE A 25 -7.49 1.95 -5.69
CA ILE A 25 -6.63 1.75 -6.86
C ILE A 25 -5.17 1.73 -6.41
N ILE A 26 -4.75 2.74 -5.63
CA ILE A 26 -3.40 2.83 -5.06
C ILE A 26 -3.08 1.52 -4.30
N MET A 27 -3.95 1.10 -3.39
CA MET A 27 -3.74 -0.11 -2.59
C MET A 27 -3.57 -1.37 -3.45
N ASN A 28 -4.43 -1.57 -4.46
CA ASN A 28 -4.34 -2.72 -5.34
C ASN A 28 -3.00 -2.78 -6.10
N GLU A 29 -2.53 -1.64 -6.64
CA GLU A 29 -1.25 -1.58 -7.35
C GLU A 29 -0.07 -1.94 -6.44
N TYR A 30 -0.03 -1.44 -5.20
CA TYR A 30 1.05 -1.77 -4.28
C TYR A 30 1.01 -3.23 -3.76
N ILE A 31 -0.16 -3.87 -3.75
CA ILE A 31 -0.27 -5.31 -3.48
C ILE A 31 0.32 -6.12 -4.64
N GLU A 32 0.05 -5.74 -5.89
CA GLU A 32 0.65 -6.39 -7.06
C GLU A 32 2.17 -6.18 -7.12
N ILE A 33 2.66 -4.99 -6.78
CA ILE A 33 4.11 -4.71 -6.62
C ILE A 33 4.72 -5.62 -5.54
N ALA A 34 4.04 -5.80 -4.40
CA ALA A 34 4.51 -6.69 -3.34
C ALA A 34 4.58 -8.16 -3.78
N LYS A 35 3.64 -8.62 -4.61
CA LYS A 35 3.69 -9.96 -5.22
C LYS A 35 4.87 -10.11 -6.19
N ALA A 36 5.16 -9.08 -6.97
CA ALA A 36 6.19 -9.13 -8.00
C ALA A 36 7.63 -9.00 -7.46
N PHE A 37 7.84 -8.19 -6.41
CA PHE A 37 9.18 -7.77 -6.00
C PHE A 37 9.60 -8.14 -4.58
N ALA A 38 8.67 -8.63 -3.74
CA ALA A 38 8.96 -8.96 -2.35
C ALA A 38 8.82 -10.48 -2.08
N THR A 39 8.45 -10.85 -0.85
CA THR A 39 8.28 -12.26 -0.47
C THR A 39 6.83 -12.71 -0.61
N ASP A 40 6.56 -14.01 -0.68
CA ASP A 40 5.18 -14.53 -0.78
C ASP A 40 4.24 -14.03 0.33
N LYS A 41 4.80 -13.73 1.50
CA LYS A 41 4.06 -13.20 2.67
C LYS A 41 3.86 -11.68 2.63
N SER A 42 4.61 -10.97 1.77
CA SER A 42 4.60 -9.51 1.70
C SER A 42 3.27 -8.96 1.23
N GLN A 43 2.57 -9.63 0.30
CA GLN A 43 1.24 -9.18 -0.17
C GLN A 43 0.22 -9.08 0.97
N ILE A 44 0.22 -10.05 1.90
CA ILE A 44 -0.70 -10.11 3.03
C ILE A 44 -0.32 -9.03 4.04
N PHE A 45 0.99 -8.87 4.29
CA PHE A 45 1.52 -7.85 5.19
C PHE A 45 1.20 -6.43 4.69
N VAL A 46 1.51 -6.11 3.43
CA VAL A 46 1.25 -4.81 2.81
C VAL A 46 -0.24 -4.50 2.81
N ASN A 47 -1.08 -5.45 2.37
CA ASN A 47 -2.53 -5.30 2.40
C ASN A 47 -3.04 -4.94 3.81
N GLY A 48 -2.60 -5.68 4.84
CA GLY A 48 -3.05 -5.45 6.21
C GLY A 48 -2.63 -4.11 6.81
N ILE A 49 -1.47 -3.57 6.41
CA ILE A 49 -1.02 -2.24 6.85
C ILE A 49 -1.77 -1.13 6.12
N LEU A 50 -1.90 -1.22 4.78
CA LEU A 50 -2.60 -0.21 3.99
C LEU A 50 -4.08 -0.13 4.34
N ASP A 51 -4.74 -1.27 4.57
CA ASP A 51 -6.14 -1.30 5.04
C ASP A 51 -6.34 -0.52 6.34
N ARG A 52 -5.41 -0.67 7.29
CA ARG A 52 -5.47 0.06 8.57
C ARG A 52 -5.22 1.55 8.38
N TYR A 53 -4.26 1.91 7.52
CA TYR A 53 -3.91 3.29 7.25
C TYR A 53 -5.04 4.05 6.55
N ILE A 54 -5.65 3.44 5.54
CA ILE A 54 -6.77 4.02 4.79
C ILE A 54 -7.96 4.25 5.71
N LYS A 55 -8.29 3.27 6.57
CA LYS A 55 -9.35 3.39 7.58
C LYS A 55 -9.08 4.45 8.64
N SER A 56 -7.82 4.70 9.02
CA SER A 56 -7.50 5.76 9.98
C SER A 56 -7.56 7.17 9.38
N ASN A 57 -7.39 7.28 8.06
CA ASN A 57 -7.35 8.56 7.35
C ASN A 57 -8.65 8.87 6.59
N ASP A 58 -9.74 8.14 6.85
CA ASP A 58 -11.07 8.30 6.23
C ASP A 58 -11.04 8.39 4.68
N ARG A 59 -10.07 7.74 4.04
CA ARG A 59 -10.00 7.65 2.58
C ARG A 59 -10.87 6.48 2.12
N ASN A 60 -12.00 6.75 1.46
CA ASN A 60 -12.88 5.71 0.91
C ASN A 60 -12.45 5.27 -0.50
#